data_AF-A0A2W6B4V4-F1
#
_entry.id   AF-A0A2W6B4V4-F1
#
_cell.length_a   1.000
_cell.length_b   1.000
_cell.length_c   1.000
_cell.angle_alpha   90.00
_cell.angle_beta   90.00
_cell.angle_gamma   90.00
#
_symmetry.space_group_name_H-M   'P 1'
#
loop_
_entity.id
_entity.type
_entity.pdbx_description
1 polymer ?
#
loop_
_entity_poly.entity_id
_entity_poly.type
_entity_poly.pdbx_seq_one_letter_code
_entity_poly.pdbx_strand_id
1 'polypeptide(L)'
;AQWQFIETFVRCKGKIKDVETALDISYPTVVARLNEVVRALGYEVSEDVAVAEEKRKDVLQKLARNELSAKDALRLLEEGE
;
A
#
# COMPACT_ATOMS: atom_id res chain seq x y z
N ALA A 1 -5.32 4.47 17.33
CA ALA A 1 -5.06 4.76 15.91
C ALA A 1 -3.64 4.37 15.50
N GLN A 2 -2.59 5.08 15.92
CA GLN A 2 -1.20 4.76 15.52
C GLN A 2 -0.47 3.82 16.49
N TRP A 3 -0.64 4.00 17.80
CA TRP A 3 -0.09 3.09 18.82
C TRP A 3 -0.58 1.64 18.68
N GLN A 4 -1.87 1.44 18.43
CA GLN A 4 -2.46 0.12 18.21
C GLN A 4 -1.92 -0.58 16.95
N PHE A 5 -1.61 0.20 15.91
CA PHE A 5 -0.94 -0.31 14.72
C PHE A 5 0.48 -0.77 15.06
N ILE A 6 1.27 0.06 15.75
CA ILE A 6 2.64 -0.28 16.14
C ILE A 6 2.66 -1.51 17.05
N GLU A 7 1.77 -1.59 18.04
CA GLU A 7 1.65 -2.74 18.93
C GLU A 7 1.36 -4.03 18.15
N THR A 8 0.38 -3.98 17.24
CA THR A 8 0.03 -5.14 16.39
C THR A 8 1.17 -5.50 15.45
N PHE A 9 1.81 -4.50 14.83
CA PHE A 9 2.94 -4.69 13.94
C PHE A 9 4.11 -5.39 14.65
N VAL A 10 4.44 -4.97 15.87
CA VAL A 10 5.47 -5.59 16.72
C VAL A 10 5.06 -7.00 17.15
N ARG A 11 3.79 -7.23 17.53
CA ARG A 11 3.27 -8.57 17.87
C ARG A 11 3.37 -9.54 16.69
N CYS A 12 3.14 -9.05 15.47
CA CYS A 12 3.31 -9.77 14.21
C CYS A 12 4.78 -9.84 13.74
N LYS A 13 5.74 -9.36 14.54
CA LYS A 13 7.19 -9.35 14.24
C LYS A 13 7.52 -8.66 12.90
N GLY A 14 6.74 -7.64 12.53
CA GLY A 14 6.89 -6.90 11.28
C GLY A 14 6.48 -7.66 10.00
N LYS A 15 5.89 -8.86 10.12
CA LYS A 15 5.40 -9.60 8.95
C LYS A 15 4.11 -8.98 8.42
N ILE A 16 4.18 -8.36 7.23
CA ILE A 16 3.03 -7.64 6.65
C ILE A 16 1.79 -8.54 6.50
N LYS A 17 1.94 -9.77 6.01
CA LYS A 17 0.82 -10.72 5.86
C LYS A 17 0.08 -11.02 7.16
N ASP A 18 0.84 -11.14 8.25
CA ASP A 18 0.26 -11.41 9.56
C ASP A 18 -0.45 -10.16 10.10
N VAL A 19 0.02 -8.96 9.74
CA VAL A 19 -0.62 -7.68 10.08
C VAL A 19 -1.89 -7.44 9.27
N GLU A 20 -1.88 -7.74 7.98
CA GLU A 20 -3.08 -7.71 7.12
C GLU A 20 -4.20 -8.55 7.73
N THR A 21 -3.87 -9.78 8.12
CA THR A 21 -4.80 -10.73 8.74
C THR A 21 -5.28 -10.24 10.11
N ALA A 22 -4.36 -9.72 10.94
CA ALA A 22 -4.68 -9.29 12.30
C ALA A 22 -5.52 -8.01 12.35
N LEU A 23 -5.43 -7.15 11.34
CA LEU A 23 -6.12 -5.86 11.29
C LEU A 23 -7.25 -5.81 10.24
N ASP A 24 -7.43 -6.88 9.46
CA ASP A 24 -8.39 -6.98 8.34
C ASP A 24 -8.25 -5.81 7.35
N ILE A 25 -7.01 -5.56 6.92
CA ILE A 25 -6.67 -4.50 5.96
C ILE A 25 -5.77 -5.04 4.85
N SER A 26 -5.80 -4.39 3.70
CA SER A 26 -4.96 -4.76 2.56
C SER A 26 -3.48 -4.43 2.77
N TYR A 27 -2.59 -5.16 2.10
CA TYR A 27 -1.15 -4.94 2.10
C TYR A 27 -0.78 -3.47 1.87
N PRO A 28 -1.35 -2.77 0.86
CA PRO A 28 -1.09 -1.35 0.66
C PRO A 28 -1.42 -0.49 1.88
N THR A 29 -2.49 -0.84 2.59
CA THR A 29 -2.92 -0.12 3.80
C THR A 29 -1.91 -0.31 4.93
N VAL A 30 -1.32 -1.51 5.08
CA VAL A 30 -0.27 -1.75 6.07
C VAL A 30 0.97 -0.92 5.76
N VAL A 31 1.38 -0.88 4.50
CA VAL A 31 2.53 -0.09 4.03
C VAL A 31 2.29 1.40 4.25
N ALA A 32 1.12 1.92 3.87
CA ALA A 32 0.76 3.32 4.09
C ALA A 32 0.83 3.69 5.58
N ARG A 33 0.28 2.85 6.48
CA ARG A 33 0.36 3.06 7.94
C ARG A 33 1.78 3.00 8.48
N LEU A 34 2.61 2.11 7.93
CA LEU A 34 4.03 2.05 8.30
C LEU A 34 4.77 3.32 7.88
N ASN A 35 4.50 3.82 6.67
CA ASN A 35 5.07 5.06 6.16
C ASN A 35 4.65 6.27 7.01
N GLU A 36 3.39 6.33 7.47
CA GLU A 36 2.94 7.34 8.43
C GLU A 36 3.71 7.29 9.75
N VAL A 37 4.02 6.10 10.27
CA VAL A 37 4.86 5.92 11.47
C VAL A 37 6.29 6.40 11.22
N VAL A 38 6.89 6.02 10.10
CA VAL A 38 8.26 6.42 9.73
C VAL A 38 8.36 7.94 9.61
N ARG A 39 7.39 8.60 8.97
CA ARG A 39 7.30 10.06 8.90
C ARG A 39 7.13 10.71 10.27
N ALA A 40 6.29 10.14 11.14
CA ALA A 40 6.09 10.64 12.50
C ALA A 40 7.35 10.52 13.37
N LEU A 41 8.25 9.58 13.05
CA LEU A 41 9.55 9.42 13.68
C LEU A 41 10.62 10.38 13.12
N GLY A 42 10.27 11.21 12.12
CA GLY A 42 11.18 12.20 11.52
C GLY A 42 12.05 11.64 10.39
N TYR A 43 11.74 10.45 9.88
CA TYR A 43 12.46 9.85 8.76
C TYR A 43 11.72 10.09 7.43
N GLU A 44 12.48 10.24 6.37
CA GLU A 44 11.95 10.25 5.01
C GLU A 44 11.61 8.82 4.57
N VAL A 45 10.46 8.68 3.91
CA VAL A 45 10.03 7.43 3.28
C VAL A 45 10.31 7.55 1.80
N SER A 46 10.94 6.55 1.18
CA SER A 46 11.17 6.57 -0.27
C SER A 46 9.85 6.72 -1.02
N GLU A 47 9.76 7.74 -1.87
CA GLU A 47 8.56 8.09 -2.63
C GLU A 47 8.18 6.99 -3.62
N ASP A 48 9.12 6.12 -4.00
CA ASP A 48 8.94 5.07 -5.00
C ASP A 48 7.74 4.15 -4.71
N VAL A 49 7.52 3.80 -3.44
CA VAL A 49 6.42 2.89 -3.04
C VAL A 49 5.07 3.61 -3.07
N ALA A 50 5.04 4.87 -2.62
CA ALA A 50 3.82 5.68 -2.64
C ALA A 50 3.41 6.06 -4.08
N VAL A 51 4.40 6.35 -4.94
CA VAL A 51 4.20 6.65 -6.36
C VAL A 51 3.72 5.41 -7.12
N ALA A 52 4.23 4.22 -6.80
CA ALA A 52 3.76 2.96 -7.38
C ALA A 52 2.29 2.66 -7.00
N GLU A 53 1.91 2.88 -5.74
CA GLU A 53 0.52 2.72 -5.29
C GLU A 53 -0.43 3.71 -5.95
N GLU A 54 -0.03 4.98 -6.09
CA GLU A 54 -0.85 5.99 -6.72
C GLU A 54 -1.05 5.71 -8.22
N LYS A 55 0.01 5.28 -8.92
CA LYS A 55 -0.08 4.80 -10.31
C LYS A 55 -1.03 3.61 -10.44
N ARG A 56 -0.93 2.62 -9.55
CA ARG A 56 -1.83 1.46 -9.53
C ARG A 56 -3.29 1.88 -9.28
N LYS A 57 -3.55 2.82 -8.37
CA LYS A 57 -4.89 3.38 -8.15
C LYS A 57 -5.45 4.08 -9.40
N ASP A 58 -4.66 4.92 -10.06
CA ASP A 58 -5.07 5.63 -11.28
C ASP A 58 -5.45 4.64 -12.41
N VAL A 59 -4.65 3.59 -12.61
CA VAL A 59 -4.94 2.53 -13.60
C VAL A 59 -6.25 1.82 -13.29
N LEU A 60 -6.50 1.45 -12.03
CA LEU A 60 -7.74 0.82 -11.61
C LEU A 60 -8.96 1.75 -11.75
N GLN A 61 -8.79 3.05 -11.51
CA GLN A 61 -9.86 4.03 -11.65
C GLN A 61 -10.25 4.23 -13.12
N LYS A 62 -9.26 4.29 -14.02
CA LYS A 62 -9.48 4.35 -15.48
C LYS A 62 -10.17 3.10 -16.01
N LEU A 63 -9.81 1.93 -15.50
CA LEU A 63 -10.51 0.67 -15.82
C LEU A 63 -11.98 0.73 -15.38
N ALA A 64 -12.26 1.19 -14.15
CA ALA A 64 -13.63 1.30 -13.63
C ALA A 64 -14.51 2.28 -14.43
N ARG A 65 -13.91 3.29 -15.07
CA ARG A 65 -14.59 4.26 -15.93
C ARG A 65 -14.75 3.80 -17.38
N ASN A 66 -14.31 2.57 -17.72
CA ASN A 66 -14.20 2.08 -19.10
C ASN A 66 -13.30 2.96 -20.01
N GLU A 67 -12.41 3.77 -19.41
CA GLU A 67 -11.41 4.56 -20.13
C GLU A 67 -10.21 3.70 -20.53
N LEU A 68 -10.09 2.51 -19.93
CA LEU A 68 -9.04 1.53 -20.22
C LEU A 68 -9.64 0.13 -20.40
N SER A 69 -9.08 -0.65 -21.33
CA SER A 69 -9.44 -2.07 -21.45
C SER A 69 -8.79 -2.88 -20.32
N ALA A 70 -9.42 -3.98 -19.91
CA ALA A 70 -8.84 -4.89 -18.91
C ALA A 70 -7.44 -5.39 -19.32
N LYS A 71 -7.23 -5.63 -20.62
CA LYS A 71 -5.95 -6.09 -21.17
C LYS A 71 -4.85 -5.03 -21.08
N ASP A 72 -5.21 -3.76 -21.24
CA ASP A 72 -4.24 -2.66 -21.15
C ASP A 72 -3.97 -2.27 -19.70
N ALA A 73 -4.96 -2.41 -18.81
CA ALA A 73 -4.79 -2.20 -17.37
C ALA A 73 -3.79 -3.21 -16.79
N LEU A 74 -3.90 -4.49 -17.17
CA LEU A 74 -2.93 -5.51 -16.76
C LEU A 74 -1.51 -5.16 -17.18
N ARG A 75 -1.32 -4.73 -18.44
CA ARG A 75 0.02 -4.38 -18.95
C ARG A 75 0.66 -3.23 -18.18
N LEU A 76 -0.12 -2.19 -17.87
CA LEU A 76 0.35 -1.04 -17.07
C LEU A 76 0.64 -1.40 -15.61
N LEU A 77 0.01 -2.44 -15.07
CA LEU A 77 0.26 -2.93 -13.71
C LEU A 77 1.46 -3.87 -13.63
N GLU A 78 1.75 -4.61 -14.71
CA GLU A 78 2.91 -5.51 -14.83
C GLU A 78 4.21 -4.76 -15.14
N GLU A 79 4.16 -3.65 -15.89
CA GLU A 79 5.34 -2.80 -16.18
C GLU A 79 5.81 -1.96 -14.98
N GLY A 80 5.04 -1.92 -13.89
CA GLY A 80 5.32 -1.15 -12.67
C GLY A 80 5.92 -1.94 -11.50
N GLU A 81 6.26 -3.21 -11.69
CA GLU A 81 6.98 -4.06 -10.72
C GLU A 81 8.50 -4.02 -10.90
#